data_AF-A0A935WVF5-F1
#
_entry.id   AF-A0A935WVF5-F1
#
_cell.length_a   1.000
_cell.length_b   1.000
_cell.length_c   1.000
_cell.angle_alpha   90.00
_cell.angle_beta   90.00
_cell.angle_gamma   90.00
#
_symmetry.space_group_name_H-M   'P 1'
#
loop_
_entity.id
_entity.type
_entity.pdbx_description
1 polymer ?
#
loop_
_entity_poly.entity_id
_entity_poly.type
_entity_poly.pdbx_seq_one_letter_code
_entity_poly.pdbx_strand_id
1 'polypeptide(L)'
;MSISIKNNGIQRRSKSDAGATEATTTLTTPNTASSQASGAVGLHGAMDAGAVEVPEGVVLTEPSASEVISTWSKNWEEALPARGQSEMSALIDDAVASTRALQRKANVEPGTSLCPVHRGFQAKGTYATTQAKFKVAANLPEALRVGPFAPGAEYRSIVRFSNASSTVQSDELADQRGIGFRLVGDNGQIQDITLTSGSGENHARDAAEFVASIHAAQHLTKGGITGKAGAIASLATEIGPFDALKMVRASGEAKDQGLSLTANTFYSRAPFKLGDYAVKMRLAPVGVENPGLVGQGGSDALTQDFVERRQQGPVRFALQVQGFKDQEHTSMTDHRSEWQSPWITVGQLVFPRQPRASEAAARSVSSEVSSALAFTPFNQWDGENGEVLKPLGELNALRRDVYRESARESGRAGPATRGCPFLHG
;
A
#
# COMPACT_ATOMS: atom_id res chain seq x y z
N MET A 1 -69.33 7.38 0.54
CA MET A 1 -68.36 6.67 1.41
C MET A 1 -67.30 7.72 1.76
N SER A 2 -67.41 8.49 2.85
CA SER A 2 -67.13 8.12 4.27
C SER A 2 -65.77 7.38 4.32
N ILE A 3 -64.68 7.87 4.92
CA ILE A 3 -64.42 8.42 6.27
C ILE A 3 -63.08 9.20 6.14
N SER A 4 -62.91 10.48 6.52
CA SER A 4 -62.82 11.14 7.85
C SER A 4 -61.48 10.97 8.62
N ILE A 5 -60.77 12.11 8.80
CA ILE A 5 -60.23 12.66 10.09
C ILE A 5 -58.97 11.93 10.68
N LYS A 6 -57.90 12.55 11.23
CA LYS A 6 -57.73 13.76 12.06
C LYS A 6 -56.27 14.24 12.07
N ASN A 7 -56.13 15.54 12.28
CA ASN A 7 -54.96 16.28 12.73
C ASN A 7 -54.65 15.97 14.22
N ASN A 8 -53.40 16.10 14.68
CA ASN A 8 -53.07 16.59 16.03
C ASN A 8 -51.55 16.87 16.17
N GLY A 9 -51.23 18.10 16.55
CA GLY A 9 -49.88 18.53 16.93
C GLY A 9 -49.68 18.62 18.44
N ILE A 10 -48.61 19.36 18.81
CA ILE A 10 -48.29 19.91 20.15
C ILE A 10 -47.60 18.83 21.05
N GLN A 11 -46.44 19.00 21.73
CA GLN A 11 -45.63 20.16 22.14
C GLN A 11 -44.20 19.81 22.59
N ARG A 12 -43.35 20.85 22.69
CA ARG A 12 -42.09 20.90 23.46
C ARG A 12 -42.34 20.88 24.97
N ARG A 13 -41.43 20.27 25.75
CA ARG A 13 -41.14 20.65 27.14
C ARG A 13 -39.64 20.65 27.42
N SER A 14 -39.18 21.78 27.91
CA SER A 14 -37.93 21.99 28.66
C SER A 14 -38.11 21.57 30.12
N LYS A 15 -37.04 21.14 30.79
CA LYS A 15 -36.83 21.38 32.23
C LYS A 15 -35.34 21.39 32.56
N SER A 16 -35.00 22.35 33.41
CA SER A 16 -33.71 22.74 33.95
C SER A 16 -33.47 22.20 35.38
N ASP A 17 -32.19 22.13 35.72
CA ASP A 17 -31.49 22.39 37.00
C ASP A 17 -31.67 21.58 38.30
N ALA A 18 -30.49 21.51 38.97
CA ALA A 18 -30.13 21.25 40.37
C ALA A 18 -29.53 19.85 40.63
N GLY A 19 -28.37 19.66 41.28
CA GLY A 19 -27.39 20.54 41.95
C GLY A 19 -26.56 19.71 42.95
N ALA A 20 -25.25 20.02 43.06
CA ALA A 20 -24.28 19.69 44.14
C ALA A 20 -24.04 18.18 44.50
N THR A 21 -22.87 17.68 44.92
CA THR A 21 -21.82 18.18 45.82
C THR A 21 -20.50 17.43 45.60
N GLU A 22 -19.41 18.10 45.98
CA GLU A 22 -18.01 17.63 46.08
C GLU A 22 -17.80 16.49 47.07
N ALA A 23 -16.78 15.66 46.84
CA ALA A 23 -16.02 14.98 47.90
C ALA A 23 -14.58 14.69 47.44
N THR A 24 -13.68 15.53 47.95
CA THR A 24 -12.23 15.41 47.94
C THR A 24 -11.80 14.27 48.86
N THR A 25 -10.86 13.41 48.44
CA THR A 25 -9.98 12.71 49.39
C THR A 25 -8.61 12.46 48.77
N THR A 26 -7.67 13.32 49.14
CA THR A 26 -6.23 13.11 49.13
C THR A 26 -5.85 12.05 50.16
N LEU A 27 -4.86 11.20 49.88
CA LEU A 27 -3.96 10.61 50.90
C LEU A 27 -2.68 10.07 50.25
N THR A 28 -1.64 10.88 50.43
CA THR A 28 -0.20 10.61 50.65
C THR A 28 0.33 9.17 50.69
N THR A 29 1.47 8.99 50.03
CA THR A 29 2.49 7.94 50.25
C THR A 29 3.15 8.07 51.64
N PRO A 30 3.80 7.02 52.20
CA PRO A 30 5.24 6.84 51.95
C PRO A 30 5.79 5.38 52.01
N ASN A 31 6.73 5.11 51.11
CA ASN A 31 8.12 4.67 51.36
C ASN A 31 8.48 3.31 52.02
N THR A 32 9.66 2.84 51.61
CA THR A 32 10.63 1.91 52.23
C THR A 32 10.65 0.42 51.85
N ALA A 33 11.89 0.00 51.62
CA ALA A 33 12.40 -1.27 51.13
C ALA A 33 12.62 -2.30 52.25
N SER A 34 12.73 -3.58 51.91
CA SER A 34 13.92 -4.41 52.20
C SER A 34 13.70 -5.88 51.81
N SER A 35 14.85 -6.46 51.49
CA SER A 35 15.20 -7.86 51.21
C SER A 35 14.55 -8.91 52.11
N GLN A 36 14.35 -10.12 51.55
CA GLN A 36 15.05 -11.30 52.05
C GLN A 36 15.11 -12.43 51.01
N ALA A 37 16.28 -13.07 50.96
CA ALA A 37 16.66 -14.17 50.10
C ALA A 37 16.67 -15.50 50.89
N SER A 38 16.43 -16.59 50.16
CA SER A 38 16.73 -18.00 50.50
C SER A 38 16.52 -18.76 49.18
N GLY A 39 17.51 -19.21 48.38
CA GLY A 39 18.62 -20.13 48.69
C GLY A 39 18.06 -21.57 48.81
N ALA A 40 18.46 -22.63 48.10
CA ALA A 40 19.44 -22.94 47.05
C ALA A 40 18.99 -24.31 46.43
N VAL A 41 19.34 -24.75 45.21
CA VAL A 41 20.49 -25.58 44.76
C VAL A 41 19.99 -26.14 43.39
N GLY A 42 20.68 -26.20 42.25
CA GLY A 42 22.10 -26.25 41.91
C GLY A 42 22.35 -27.55 41.12
N LEU A 43 22.45 -27.47 39.79
CA LEU A 43 23.11 -28.51 38.96
C LEU A 43 23.88 -27.83 37.82
N HIS A 44 25.20 -28.01 37.87
CA HIS A 44 26.22 -27.46 36.97
C HIS A 44 26.26 -28.20 35.63
N GLY A 45 26.48 -27.45 34.56
CA GLY A 45 26.87 -27.94 33.24
C GLY A 45 27.37 -26.77 32.39
N ALA A 46 28.57 -26.29 32.66
CA ALA A 46 29.22 -25.25 31.86
C ALA A 46 29.82 -25.88 30.61
N MET A 47 29.28 -25.53 29.44
CA MET A 47 29.99 -25.69 28.16
C MET A 47 30.85 -24.44 27.95
N ASP A 48 32.15 -24.69 27.82
CA ASP A 48 33.21 -23.74 27.58
C ASP A 48 33.00 -23.09 26.19
N ALA A 49 32.47 -21.86 26.19
CA ALA A 49 32.38 -21.03 25.00
C ALA A 49 33.75 -20.38 24.80
N GLY A 50 34.61 -21.01 24.00
CA GLY A 50 35.84 -20.41 23.52
C GLY A 50 35.52 -19.07 22.86
N ALA A 51 35.93 -17.99 23.51
CA ALA A 51 35.88 -16.65 22.95
C ALA A 51 36.76 -16.63 21.69
N VAL A 52 36.13 -16.53 20.52
CA VAL A 52 36.82 -16.17 19.30
C VAL A 52 37.21 -14.70 19.46
N GLU A 53 38.49 -14.42 19.70
CA GLU A 53 39.05 -13.07 19.62
C GLU A 53 38.78 -12.55 18.21
N VAL A 54 37.81 -11.63 18.08
CA VAL A 54 37.63 -10.84 16.88
C VAL A 54 38.75 -9.80 16.87
N PRO A 55 39.64 -9.77 15.85
CA PRO A 55 40.73 -8.80 15.82
C PRO A 55 40.19 -7.37 15.91
N GLU A 56 40.71 -6.57 16.84
CA GLU A 56 40.47 -5.14 16.87
C GLU A 56 40.93 -4.53 15.52
N GLY A 57 39.97 -4.09 14.71
CA GLY A 57 40.25 -3.46 13.42
C GLY A 57 39.37 -3.90 12.24
N VAL A 58 38.44 -4.85 12.40
CA VAL A 58 37.46 -5.15 11.34
C VAL A 58 36.39 -4.05 11.33
N VAL A 59 36.66 -2.97 10.60
CA VAL A 59 35.60 -2.06 10.14
C VAL A 59 34.75 -2.86 9.16
N LEU A 60 33.57 -3.31 9.59
CA LEU A 60 32.53 -3.78 8.68
C LEU A 60 32.06 -2.56 7.88
N THR A 61 32.75 -2.23 6.79
CA THR A 61 32.27 -1.22 5.86
C THR A 61 31.07 -1.84 5.15
N GLU A 62 29.87 -1.30 5.41
CA GLU A 62 28.69 -1.59 4.59
C GLU A 62 29.07 -1.43 3.11
N PRO A 63 28.75 -2.41 2.24
CA PRO A 63 29.15 -2.35 0.85
C PRO A 63 28.61 -1.07 0.22
N SER A 64 29.45 -0.40 -0.55
CA SER A 64 29.03 0.74 -1.35
C SER A 64 27.90 0.33 -2.31
N ALA A 65 27.07 1.30 -2.71
CA ALA A 65 25.97 1.01 -3.63
C ALA A 65 26.45 0.39 -4.95
N SER A 66 27.66 0.74 -5.41
CA SER A 66 28.29 0.14 -6.59
C SER A 66 28.69 -1.32 -6.37
N GLU A 67 29.21 -1.68 -5.20
CA GLU A 67 29.52 -3.07 -4.84
C GLU A 67 28.25 -3.92 -4.79
N VAL A 68 27.18 -3.41 -4.18
CA VAL A 68 25.88 -4.10 -4.18
C VAL A 68 25.38 -4.36 -5.61
N ILE A 69 25.40 -3.34 -6.48
CA ILE A 69 24.93 -3.45 -7.86
C ILE A 69 25.79 -4.43 -8.68
N SER A 70 27.09 -4.54 -8.37
CA SER A 70 27.97 -5.51 -9.03
C SER A 70 27.56 -6.97 -8.80
N THR A 71 26.77 -7.24 -7.75
CA THR A 71 26.23 -8.57 -7.47
C THR A 71 24.95 -8.88 -8.26
N TRP A 72 24.38 -7.90 -8.95
CA TRP A 72 23.16 -8.07 -9.73
C TRP A 72 23.46 -8.61 -11.12
N SER A 73 22.61 -9.52 -11.59
CA SER A 73 22.72 -10.14 -12.89
C SER A 73 21.86 -9.40 -13.92
N LYS A 74 22.41 -9.27 -15.12
CA LYS A 74 21.68 -8.81 -16.31
C LYS A 74 20.98 -9.97 -17.04
N ASN A 75 21.24 -11.22 -16.64
CA ASN A 75 20.70 -12.44 -17.25
C ASN A 75 19.33 -12.80 -16.66
N TRP A 76 18.41 -11.84 -16.69
CA TRP A 76 17.00 -12.06 -16.34
C TRP A 76 16.18 -12.20 -17.62
N GLU A 77 15.02 -12.85 -17.51
CA GLU A 77 14.09 -13.03 -18.61
C GLU A 77 12.75 -12.35 -18.29
N GLU A 78 12.22 -11.59 -19.24
CA GLU A 78 10.99 -10.81 -19.06
C GLU A 78 9.75 -11.68 -18.86
N ALA A 79 9.70 -12.83 -19.53
CA ALA A 79 8.52 -13.66 -19.69
C ALA A 79 8.57 -14.92 -18.81
N LEU A 80 9.05 -14.79 -17.57
CA LEU A 80 9.06 -15.88 -16.61
C LEU A 80 7.93 -15.75 -15.58
N PRO A 81 7.16 -16.83 -15.31
CA PRO A 81 7.18 -18.11 -16.02
C PRO A 81 6.62 -17.98 -17.44
N ALA A 82 7.13 -18.81 -18.36
CA ALA A 82 6.70 -18.78 -19.75
C ALA A 82 5.35 -19.50 -19.91
N ARG A 83 4.24 -18.78 -19.69
CA ARG A 83 2.91 -19.26 -20.06
C ARG A 83 2.69 -19.17 -21.56
N GLY A 84 1.88 -20.09 -22.09
CA GLY A 84 1.38 -19.98 -23.46
C GLY A 84 0.57 -18.69 -23.64
N GLN A 85 0.66 -18.07 -24.82
CA GLN A 85 -0.06 -16.82 -25.09
C GLN A 85 -1.57 -16.93 -24.88
N SER A 86 -2.17 -18.08 -25.24
CA SER A 86 -3.60 -18.35 -25.04
C SER A 86 -3.98 -18.46 -23.56
N GLU A 87 -3.17 -19.15 -22.77
CA GLU A 87 -3.35 -19.28 -21.32
C GLU A 87 -3.26 -17.91 -20.64
N MET A 88 -2.23 -17.13 -20.97
CA MET A 88 -2.07 -15.78 -20.43
C MET A 88 -3.23 -14.87 -20.82
N SER A 89 -3.72 -14.95 -22.07
CA SER A 89 -4.88 -14.18 -22.53
C SER A 89 -6.14 -14.55 -21.74
N ALA A 90 -6.38 -15.83 -21.48
CA ALA A 90 -7.53 -16.28 -20.70
C ALA A 90 -7.48 -15.76 -19.25
N LEU A 91 -6.30 -15.79 -18.62
CA LEU A 91 -6.12 -15.22 -17.28
C LEU A 91 -6.34 -13.70 -17.25
N ILE A 92 -5.90 -12.98 -18.28
CA ILE A 92 -6.15 -11.54 -18.42
C ILE A 92 -7.65 -11.25 -18.54
N ASP A 93 -8.34 -11.95 -19.43
CA ASP A 93 -9.77 -11.76 -19.67
C ASP A 93 -10.59 -12.04 -18.40
N ASP A 94 -10.22 -13.10 -17.66
CA ASP A 94 -10.87 -13.45 -16.40
C ASP A 94 -10.58 -12.39 -15.31
N ALA A 95 -9.31 -11.99 -15.13
CA ALA A 95 -8.95 -10.95 -14.17
C ALA A 95 -9.73 -9.64 -14.42
N VAL A 96 -9.87 -9.25 -15.69
CA VAL A 96 -10.63 -8.08 -16.12
C VAL A 96 -12.12 -8.25 -15.79
N ALA A 97 -12.73 -9.35 -16.21
CA ALA A 97 -14.15 -9.62 -15.97
C ALA A 97 -14.47 -9.67 -14.47
N SER A 98 -13.63 -10.36 -13.70
CA SER A 98 -13.80 -10.57 -12.28
C SER A 98 -13.59 -9.29 -11.47
N THR A 99 -12.60 -8.46 -11.82
CA THR A 99 -12.40 -7.13 -11.20
C THR A 99 -13.55 -6.17 -11.54
N ARG A 100 -14.03 -6.19 -12.79
CA ARG A 100 -15.17 -5.37 -13.21
C ARG A 100 -16.43 -5.73 -12.42
N ALA A 101 -16.67 -7.02 -12.19
CA ALA A 101 -17.79 -7.49 -11.38
C ALA A 101 -17.70 -6.97 -9.93
N LEU A 102 -16.51 -7.04 -9.31
CA LEU A 102 -16.26 -6.47 -7.98
C LEU A 102 -16.52 -4.96 -7.95
N GLN A 103 -15.97 -4.22 -8.92
CA GLN A 103 -16.14 -2.78 -9.01
C GLN A 103 -17.62 -2.41 -9.13
N ARG A 104 -18.37 -3.07 -10.02
CA ARG A 104 -19.81 -2.80 -10.20
C ARG A 104 -20.60 -3.10 -8.95
N LYS A 105 -20.36 -4.25 -8.32
CA LYS A 105 -21.06 -4.62 -7.09
C LYS A 105 -20.83 -3.60 -5.96
N ALA A 106 -19.59 -3.14 -5.78
CA ALA A 106 -19.26 -2.12 -4.79
C ALA A 106 -19.87 -0.74 -5.09
N ASN A 107 -20.27 -0.49 -6.34
CA ASN A 107 -20.83 0.78 -6.81
C ASN A 107 -22.35 0.73 -7.10
N VAL A 108 -23.08 -0.27 -6.57
CA VAL A 108 -24.54 -0.39 -6.73
C VAL A 108 -25.26 -0.43 -5.36
N GLU A 109 -24.58 -0.12 -4.25
CA GLU A 109 -25.24 -0.07 -2.93
C GLU A 109 -26.35 1.01 -2.90
N PRO A 110 -27.57 0.70 -2.40
CA PRO A 110 -28.70 1.63 -2.44
C PRO A 110 -28.48 2.89 -1.60
N GLY A 111 -28.79 4.07 -2.16
CA GLY A 111 -29.01 5.31 -1.39
C GLY A 111 -27.91 6.36 -1.42
N THR A 112 -26.82 6.16 -2.17
CA THR A 112 -25.84 7.23 -2.42
C THR A 112 -25.63 7.43 -3.92
N SER A 113 -25.57 8.69 -4.37
CA SER A 113 -25.13 9.01 -5.72
C SER A 113 -23.65 8.64 -5.82
N LEU A 114 -23.34 7.49 -6.43
CA LEU A 114 -22.00 6.89 -6.51
C LEU A 114 -21.13 7.55 -7.60
N CYS A 115 -21.37 8.84 -7.88
CA CYS A 115 -20.53 9.62 -8.76
C CYS A 115 -19.48 10.39 -7.92
N PRO A 116 -18.17 10.22 -8.21
CA PRO A 116 -17.61 9.36 -9.24
C PRO A 116 -17.56 7.88 -8.82
N VAL A 117 -17.72 6.99 -9.79
CA VAL A 117 -17.61 5.53 -9.62
C VAL A 117 -16.29 5.21 -8.90
N HIS A 118 -16.36 4.42 -7.84
CA HIS A 118 -15.20 3.97 -7.09
C HIS A 118 -14.40 2.92 -7.87
N ARG A 119 -13.12 2.80 -7.53
CA ARG A 119 -12.19 1.81 -8.11
C ARG A 119 -12.58 0.40 -7.65
N GLY A 120 -12.26 -0.61 -8.46
CA GLY A 120 -12.57 -2.02 -8.15
C GLY A 120 -11.82 -2.56 -6.93
N PHE A 121 -10.65 -1.99 -6.66
CA PHE A 121 -9.91 -2.11 -5.42
C PHE A 121 -9.42 -0.73 -5.02
N GLN A 122 -9.01 -0.59 -3.76
CA GLN A 122 -8.56 0.69 -3.23
C GLN A 122 -9.57 1.82 -3.37
N ALA A 123 -10.84 1.54 -3.09
CA ALA A 123 -11.95 2.47 -3.31
C ALA A 123 -11.76 3.78 -2.52
N LYS A 124 -11.41 3.68 -1.23
CA LYS A 124 -11.18 4.83 -0.37
C LYS A 124 -9.76 5.38 -0.52
N GLY A 125 -9.65 6.64 -0.97
CA GLY A 125 -8.42 7.41 -0.82
C GLY A 125 -8.31 7.94 0.61
N THR A 126 -7.22 7.63 1.30
CA THR A 126 -6.98 8.04 2.70
C THR A 126 -6.22 9.35 2.78
N TYR A 127 -5.39 9.67 1.79
CA TYR A 127 -4.74 10.96 1.69
C TYR A 127 -4.26 11.19 0.27
N ALA A 128 -4.31 12.42 -0.23
CA ALA A 128 -3.66 12.78 -1.49
C ALA A 128 -3.11 14.20 -1.44
N THR A 129 -2.10 14.45 -2.27
CA THR A 129 -1.54 15.79 -2.44
C THR A 129 -0.91 15.95 -3.81
N THR A 130 -0.90 17.18 -4.31
CA THR A 130 -0.16 17.58 -5.52
C THR A 130 1.12 18.36 -5.18
N GLN A 131 1.47 18.44 -3.89
CA GLN A 131 2.56 19.26 -3.36
C GLN A 131 3.76 18.43 -2.88
N ALA A 132 3.76 17.11 -3.10
CA ALA A 132 4.91 16.30 -2.80
C ALA A 132 6.03 16.57 -3.81
N LYS A 133 7.25 16.22 -3.43
CA LYS A 133 8.44 16.35 -4.27
C LYS A 133 9.22 15.04 -4.24
N PHE A 134 9.68 14.56 -5.37
CA PHE A 134 10.63 13.47 -5.43
C PHE A 134 12.01 14.03 -5.73
N LYS A 135 13.00 13.74 -4.88
CA LYS A 135 14.39 14.15 -5.04
C LYS A 135 15.25 12.94 -5.31
N VAL A 136 15.92 12.88 -6.44
CA VAL A 136 16.87 11.81 -6.78
C VAL A 136 18.13 11.96 -5.92
N ALA A 137 18.69 10.84 -5.47
CA ALA A 137 19.92 10.82 -4.69
C ALA A 137 21.08 11.49 -5.46
N ALA A 138 21.81 12.39 -4.80
CA ALA A 138 22.94 13.11 -5.44
C ALA A 138 24.11 12.18 -5.77
N ASN A 139 24.25 11.09 -5.02
CA ASN A 139 25.27 10.06 -5.19
C ASN A 139 24.73 8.78 -5.87
N LEU A 140 23.70 8.90 -6.70
CA LEU A 140 23.11 7.74 -7.38
C LEU A 140 24.17 7.04 -8.26
N PRO A 141 24.38 5.71 -8.12
CA PRO A 141 25.30 4.95 -8.97
C PRO A 141 24.94 5.06 -10.46
N GLU A 142 25.95 5.09 -11.33
CA GLU A 142 25.77 5.26 -12.78
C GLU A 142 24.78 4.28 -13.40
N ALA A 143 24.85 3.02 -12.99
CA ALA A 143 23.96 1.93 -13.41
C ALA A 143 22.46 2.21 -13.18
N LEU A 144 22.09 3.12 -12.26
CA LEU A 144 20.71 3.46 -11.93
C LEU A 144 20.27 4.82 -12.50
N ARG A 145 21.15 5.55 -13.20
CA ARG A 145 20.86 6.88 -13.76
C ARG A 145 20.09 6.79 -15.08
N VAL A 146 18.86 6.28 -15.02
CA VAL A 146 18.03 6.05 -16.20
C VAL A 146 16.79 6.93 -16.16
N GLY A 147 16.56 7.69 -17.25
CA GLY A 147 15.45 8.64 -17.42
C GLY A 147 15.30 9.63 -16.25
N PRO A 148 14.21 9.59 -15.46
CA PRO A 148 13.95 10.54 -14.40
C PRO A 148 14.92 10.40 -13.21
N PHE A 149 15.81 9.40 -13.19
CA PHE A 149 16.76 9.21 -12.09
C PHE A 149 18.12 9.88 -12.34
N ALA A 150 18.11 11.13 -12.82
CA ALA A 150 19.32 11.93 -12.90
C ALA A 150 19.76 12.40 -11.50
N PRO A 151 21.05 12.25 -11.09
CA PRO A 151 21.49 12.60 -9.74
C PRO A 151 21.13 14.04 -9.34
N GLY A 152 20.47 14.20 -8.19
CA GLY A 152 20.04 15.50 -7.67
C GLY A 152 18.82 16.13 -8.35
N ALA A 153 18.24 15.49 -9.37
CA ALA A 153 17.02 15.98 -10.00
C ALA A 153 15.85 16.02 -9.00
N GLU A 154 14.95 16.99 -9.16
CA GLU A 154 13.75 17.16 -8.34
C GLU A 154 12.52 17.24 -9.23
N TYR A 155 11.50 16.46 -8.89
CA TYR A 155 10.24 16.41 -9.62
C TYR A 155 9.10 16.81 -8.69
N ARG A 156 8.14 17.57 -9.23
CA ARG A 156 6.83 17.65 -8.61
C ARG A 156 6.21 16.25 -8.59
N SER A 157 5.60 15.89 -7.46
CA SER A 157 4.92 14.61 -7.33
C SER A 157 3.46 14.75 -6.90
N ILE A 158 2.58 14.06 -7.61
CA ILE A 158 1.18 13.88 -7.21
C ILE A 158 1.08 12.53 -6.53
N VAL A 159 0.53 12.47 -5.33
CA VAL A 159 0.48 11.27 -4.49
C VAL A 159 -0.94 10.97 -4.07
N ARG A 160 -1.28 9.69 -4.00
CA ARG A 160 -2.50 9.15 -3.38
C ARG A 160 -2.18 7.94 -2.53
N PHE A 161 -2.54 7.99 -1.26
CA PHE A 161 -2.67 6.85 -0.36
C PHE A 161 -4.11 6.32 -0.36
N SER A 162 -4.28 5.04 -0.06
CA SER A 162 -5.60 4.40 0.01
C SER A 162 -5.61 3.16 0.89
N ASN A 163 -6.81 2.76 1.30
CA ASN A 163 -7.07 1.39 1.77
C ASN A 163 -7.09 0.43 0.57
N ALA A 164 -7.07 -0.89 0.76
CA ALA A 164 -7.04 -1.88 -0.32
C ALA A 164 -8.43 -2.40 -0.71
N SER A 165 -9.40 -2.33 0.21
CA SER A 165 -10.78 -2.78 -0.02
C SER A 165 -11.43 -2.18 -1.28
N SER A 166 -12.31 -2.98 -1.88
CA SER A 166 -13.19 -2.60 -2.99
C SER A 166 -14.33 -1.67 -2.57
N THR A 167 -14.58 -1.50 -1.27
CA THR A 167 -15.61 -0.60 -0.72
C THR A 167 -14.98 0.49 0.15
N VAL A 168 -15.70 1.61 0.31
CA VAL A 168 -15.29 2.68 1.22
C VAL A 168 -15.56 2.25 2.65
N GLN A 169 -14.50 2.11 3.45
CA GLN A 169 -14.57 1.64 4.84
C GLN A 169 -13.81 2.56 5.81
N SER A 170 -14.08 2.40 7.11
CA SER A 170 -13.35 3.12 8.17
C SER A 170 -11.85 2.79 8.12
N ASP A 171 -11.01 3.79 8.40
CA ASP A 171 -9.56 3.62 8.52
C ASP A 171 -9.14 2.80 9.76
N GLU A 172 -10.07 2.59 10.70
CA GLU A 172 -9.84 1.79 11.91
C GLU A 172 -9.88 0.27 11.64
N LEU A 173 -10.40 -0.13 10.47
CA LEU A 173 -10.42 -1.52 10.08
C LEU A 173 -9.05 -1.97 9.56
N ALA A 174 -8.69 -3.19 9.92
CA ALA A 174 -7.49 -3.84 9.41
C ALA A 174 -7.58 -3.97 7.89
N ASP A 175 -6.64 -3.37 7.18
CA ASP A 175 -6.56 -3.44 5.72
C ASP A 175 -5.11 -3.26 5.27
N GLN A 176 -4.82 -3.66 4.04
CA GLN A 176 -3.59 -3.26 3.40
C GLN A 176 -3.72 -1.82 2.90
N ARG A 177 -2.61 -1.08 2.82
CA ARG A 177 -2.59 0.28 2.26
C ARG A 177 -1.94 0.29 0.89
N GLY A 178 -2.39 1.19 0.03
CA GLY A 178 -1.79 1.49 -1.25
C GLY A 178 -1.16 2.88 -1.25
N ILE A 179 -0.12 3.06 -2.05
CA ILE A 179 0.37 4.37 -2.49
C ILE A 179 0.59 4.35 -4.01
N GLY A 180 0.00 5.33 -4.69
CA GLY A 180 0.35 5.69 -6.06
C GLY A 180 0.96 7.08 -6.07
N PHE A 181 2.11 7.25 -6.72
CA PHE A 181 2.66 8.58 -6.95
C PHE A 181 3.19 8.75 -8.37
N ARG A 182 3.01 9.96 -8.90
CA ARG A 182 3.39 10.38 -10.25
C ARG A 182 4.53 11.37 -10.16
N LEU A 183 5.65 11.09 -10.81
CA LEU A 183 6.67 12.08 -11.12
C LEU A 183 6.20 12.87 -12.35
N VAL A 184 6.33 14.20 -12.31
CA VAL A 184 5.98 15.08 -13.43
C VAL A 184 7.22 15.84 -13.86
N GLY A 185 7.65 15.61 -15.10
CA GLY A 185 8.75 16.31 -15.74
C GLY A 185 8.33 17.66 -16.33
N ASP A 186 9.30 18.58 -16.43
CA ASP A 186 9.07 19.90 -17.04
C ASP A 186 8.73 19.81 -18.54
N ASN A 187 9.12 18.72 -19.19
CA ASN A 187 8.80 18.40 -20.58
C ASN A 187 7.45 17.68 -20.74
N GLY A 188 6.65 17.56 -19.68
CA GLY A 188 5.34 16.89 -19.69
C GLY A 188 5.39 15.36 -19.55
N GLN A 189 6.59 14.77 -19.44
CA GLN A 189 6.72 13.33 -19.19
C GLN A 189 6.26 12.97 -17.77
N ILE A 190 5.76 11.76 -17.62
CA ILE A 190 5.24 11.26 -16.34
C ILE A 190 5.79 9.88 -16.04
N GLN A 191 6.06 9.60 -14.76
CA GLN A 191 6.35 8.25 -14.27
C GLN A 191 5.46 7.95 -13.08
N ASP A 192 4.56 7.00 -13.23
CA ASP A 192 3.77 6.48 -12.11
C ASP A 192 4.50 5.33 -11.42
N ILE A 193 4.45 5.33 -10.09
CA ILE A 193 4.93 4.26 -9.23
C ILE A 193 3.76 3.87 -8.32
N THR A 194 3.43 2.59 -8.28
CA THR A 194 2.30 2.05 -7.50
C THR A 194 2.79 0.92 -6.61
N LEU A 195 2.56 1.05 -5.30
CA LEU A 195 3.09 0.18 -4.26
C LEU A 195 2.00 -0.11 -3.21
N THR A 196 2.17 -1.17 -2.43
CA THR A 196 1.24 -1.55 -1.35
C THR A 196 1.99 -1.88 -0.06
N SER A 197 1.41 -1.63 1.13
CA SER A 197 2.01 -1.92 2.44
C SER A 197 1.96 -3.40 2.80
N GLY A 198 2.55 -3.81 3.93
CA GLY A 198 2.65 -5.22 4.37
C GLY A 198 4.01 -5.82 4.04
N SER A 199 4.09 -7.13 3.78
CA SER A 199 5.37 -7.81 3.47
C SER A 199 5.86 -7.53 2.03
N GLY A 200 7.15 -7.71 1.76
CA GLY A 200 7.74 -7.46 0.44
C GLY A 200 7.32 -8.47 -0.63
N GLU A 201 6.85 -9.63 -0.17
CA GLU A 201 6.34 -10.74 -0.96
C GLU A 201 4.91 -10.49 -1.41
N ASN A 202 4.51 -11.21 -2.45
CA ASN A 202 3.14 -11.25 -2.92
C ASN A 202 2.37 -12.42 -2.27
N HIS A 203 1.07 -12.26 -2.12
CA HIS A 203 0.19 -13.35 -1.66
C HIS A 203 -0.02 -14.41 -2.75
N ALA A 204 0.22 -14.06 -4.01
CA ALA A 204 0.14 -14.95 -5.17
C ALA A 204 1.54 -15.23 -5.72
N ARG A 205 1.82 -16.50 -6.03
CA ARG A 205 3.03 -16.94 -6.75
C ARG A 205 3.17 -16.25 -8.10
N ASP A 206 2.05 -16.20 -8.80
CA ASP A 206 1.99 -16.10 -10.25
C ASP A 206 0.61 -15.55 -10.67
N ALA A 207 0.37 -15.37 -11.96
CA ALA A 207 -0.87 -14.85 -12.54
C ALA A 207 -2.10 -15.70 -12.22
N ALA A 208 -1.97 -17.02 -12.23
CA ALA A 208 -3.08 -17.92 -11.95
C ALA A 208 -3.52 -17.82 -10.48
N GLU A 209 -2.57 -17.83 -9.54
CA GLU A 209 -2.87 -17.62 -8.12
C GLU A 209 -3.46 -16.22 -7.87
N PHE A 210 -3.04 -15.19 -8.63
CA PHE A 210 -3.62 -13.86 -8.51
C PHE A 210 -5.07 -13.80 -8.99
N VAL A 211 -5.41 -14.47 -10.10
CA VAL A 211 -6.81 -14.58 -10.56
C VAL A 211 -7.67 -15.30 -9.52
N ALA A 212 -7.18 -16.40 -8.95
CA ALA A 212 -7.87 -17.11 -7.87
C ALA A 212 -8.12 -16.21 -6.64
N SER A 213 -7.20 -15.29 -6.33
CA SER A 213 -7.40 -14.33 -5.24
C SER A 213 -8.52 -13.31 -5.52
N ILE A 214 -8.73 -12.93 -6.79
CA ILE A 214 -9.86 -12.09 -7.21
C ILE A 214 -11.19 -12.87 -7.08
N HIS A 215 -11.24 -14.14 -7.46
CA HIS A 215 -12.41 -15.00 -7.25
C HIS A 215 -12.75 -15.13 -5.77
N ALA A 216 -11.76 -15.38 -4.93
CA ALA A 216 -11.92 -15.40 -3.48
C ALA A 216 -12.50 -14.06 -2.95
N ALA A 217 -12.01 -12.93 -3.47
CA ALA A 217 -12.53 -11.61 -3.11
C ALA A 217 -14.01 -11.42 -3.51
N GLN A 218 -14.45 -11.98 -4.64
CA GLN A 218 -15.87 -11.99 -5.02
C GLN A 218 -16.73 -12.72 -4.00
N HIS A 219 -16.26 -13.83 -3.45
CA HIS A 219 -16.98 -14.52 -2.37
C HIS A 219 -17.04 -13.69 -1.09
N LEU A 220 -15.97 -12.95 -0.75
CA LEU A 220 -15.94 -12.07 0.42
C LEU A 220 -17.01 -10.95 0.35
N THR A 221 -17.43 -10.55 -0.85
CA THR A 221 -18.54 -9.58 -1.03
C THR A 221 -19.91 -10.10 -0.56
N LYS A 222 -20.05 -11.39 -0.21
CA LYS A 222 -21.26 -11.93 0.43
C LYS A 222 -21.31 -11.66 1.94
N GLY A 223 -20.18 -11.25 2.53
CA GLY A 223 -20.05 -10.98 3.95
C GLY A 223 -20.18 -12.23 4.84
N GLY A 224 -19.92 -12.03 6.14
CA GLY A 224 -20.14 -13.05 7.16
C GLY A 224 -19.35 -14.36 6.97
N ILE A 225 -19.84 -15.41 7.63
CA ILE A 225 -19.22 -16.74 7.60
C ILE A 225 -19.35 -17.36 6.19
N THR A 226 -20.49 -17.17 5.52
CA THR A 226 -20.74 -17.70 4.18
C THR A 226 -19.75 -17.15 3.14
N GLY A 227 -19.47 -15.85 3.15
CA GLY A 227 -18.49 -15.25 2.26
C GLY A 227 -17.07 -15.77 2.52
N LYS A 228 -16.66 -15.86 3.79
CA LYS A 228 -15.34 -16.40 4.18
C LYS A 228 -15.17 -17.87 3.79
N ALA A 229 -16.16 -18.71 4.08
CA ALA A 229 -16.12 -20.13 3.72
C ALA A 229 -16.09 -20.33 2.20
N GLY A 230 -16.88 -19.56 1.45
CA GLY A 230 -16.86 -19.57 -0.01
C GLY A 230 -15.50 -19.15 -0.59
N ALA A 231 -14.87 -18.12 -0.03
CA ALA A 231 -13.55 -17.66 -0.47
C ALA A 231 -12.48 -18.74 -0.26
N ILE A 232 -12.46 -19.39 0.91
CA ILE A 232 -11.52 -20.48 1.20
C ILE A 232 -11.78 -21.69 0.28
N ALA A 233 -13.03 -22.04 0.04
CA ALA A 233 -13.40 -23.16 -0.82
C ALA A 233 -12.99 -22.92 -2.30
N SER A 234 -13.20 -21.70 -2.83
CA SER A 234 -12.76 -21.32 -4.17
C SER A 234 -11.23 -21.44 -4.29
N LEU A 235 -10.47 -20.82 -3.37
CA LEU A 235 -9.01 -20.94 -3.35
C LEU A 235 -8.53 -22.40 -3.26
N ALA A 236 -9.09 -23.19 -2.34
CA ALA A 236 -8.69 -24.58 -2.16
C ALA A 236 -8.98 -25.44 -3.41
N THR A 237 -10.00 -25.08 -4.18
CA THR A 237 -10.35 -25.77 -5.43
C THR A 237 -9.41 -25.36 -6.57
N GLU A 238 -9.07 -24.07 -6.67
CA GLU A 238 -8.30 -23.52 -7.80
C GLU A 238 -6.79 -23.74 -7.66
N ILE A 239 -6.24 -23.57 -6.45
CA ILE A 239 -4.79 -23.59 -6.21
C ILE A 239 -4.37 -24.67 -5.19
N GLY A 240 -5.32 -25.48 -4.73
CA GLY A 240 -5.09 -26.52 -3.74
C GLY A 240 -5.08 -26.02 -2.29
N PRO A 241 -5.36 -26.88 -1.30
CA PRO A 241 -5.56 -26.48 0.09
C PRO A 241 -4.30 -25.89 0.75
N PHE A 242 -3.11 -26.37 0.38
CA PHE A 242 -1.85 -25.88 0.96
C PHE A 242 -1.52 -24.46 0.51
N ASP A 243 -1.61 -24.16 -0.79
CA ASP A 243 -1.33 -22.82 -1.28
C ASP A 243 -2.47 -21.84 -0.96
N ALA A 244 -3.73 -22.31 -0.89
CA ALA A 244 -4.85 -21.53 -0.34
C ALA A 244 -4.58 -21.07 1.09
N LEU A 245 -4.10 -21.97 1.96
CA LEU A 245 -3.75 -21.62 3.35
C LEU A 245 -2.62 -20.59 3.42
N LYS A 246 -1.57 -20.75 2.60
CA LYS A 246 -0.46 -19.78 2.53
C LYS A 246 -0.95 -18.41 2.09
N MET A 247 -1.78 -18.34 1.04
CA MET A 247 -2.33 -17.09 0.53
C MET A 247 -3.22 -16.39 1.57
N VAL A 248 -4.08 -17.14 2.28
CA VAL A 248 -4.93 -16.58 3.34
C VAL A 248 -4.09 -16.01 4.49
N ARG A 249 -3.03 -16.71 4.91
CA ARG A 249 -2.10 -16.22 5.95
C ARG A 249 -1.38 -14.95 5.49
N ALA A 250 -0.74 -14.99 4.32
CA ALA A 250 -0.04 -13.84 3.75
C ALA A 250 -0.95 -12.61 3.58
N SER A 251 -2.20 -12.83 3.14
CA SER A 251 -3.19 -11.75 3.01
C SER A 251 -3.66 -11.18 4.35
N GLY A 252 -3.61 -11.98 5.42
CA GLY A 252 -3.88 -11.53 6.79
C GLY A 252 -2.71 -10.72 7.36
N GLU A 253 -1.49 -11.23 7.21
CA GLU A 253 -0.25 -10.61 7.69
C GLU A 253 0.09 -9.30 6.98
N ALA A 254 -0.35 -9.14 5.73
CA ALA A 254 -0.16 -7.90 4.98
C ALA A 254 -1.05 -6.72 5.43
N LYS A 255 -2.04 -6.97 6.30
CA LYS A 255 -2.95 -5.93 6.80
C LYS A 255 -2.35 -5.28 8.03
N ASP A 256 -2.41 -3.95 8.07
CA ASP A 256 -2.11 -3.19 9.27
C ASP A 256 -3.40 -2.68 9.92
N GLN A 257 -3.34 -2.41 11.23
CA GLN A 257 -4.41 -1.77 11.98
C GLN A 257 -3.79 -0.79 12.97
N GLY A 258 -4.21 0.47 12.94
CA GLY A 258 -3.70 1.51 13.85
C GLY A 258 -2.26 1.96 13.57
N LEU A 259 -1.68 1.62 12.41
CA LEU A 259 -0.37 2.07 11.98
C LEU A 259 -0.50 3.32 11.11
N SER A 260 0.32 4.34 11.35
CA SER A 260 0.39 5.54 10.50
C SER A 260 0.80 5.18 9.07
N LEU A 261 0.21 5.85 8.07
CA LEU A 261 0.69 5.80 6.69
C LEU A 261 2.18 6.18 6.60
N THR A 262 2.64 7.05 7.50
CA THR A 262 4.04 7.51 7.58
C THR A 262 5.00 6.49 8.16
N ALA A 263 4.49 5.41 8.75
CA ALA A 263 5.28 4.31 9.32
C ALA A 263 5.25 3.04 8.46
N ASN A 264 4.41 3.00 7.43
CA ASN A 264 4.32 1.88 6.52
C ASN A 264 5.49 1.87 5.52
N THR A 265 6.02 0.68 5.24
CA THR A 265 6.85 0.43 4.05
C THR A 265 5.97 -0.11 2.94
N PHE A 266 6.11 0.42 1.72
CA PHE A 266 5.30 0.02 0.57
C PHE A 266 6.16 -0.69 -0.48
N TYR A 267 5.66 -1.75 -1.11
CA TYR A 267 6.42 -2.59 -2.03
C TYR A 267 5.75 -2.70 -3.39
N SER A 268 6.57 -2.86 -4.44
CA SER A 268 6.08 -3.09 -5.81
C SER A 268 5.58 -4.52 -6.01
N ARG A 269 6.11 -5.48 -5.23
CA ARG A 269 5.86 -6.93 -5.21
C ARG A 269 6.18 -7.68 -6.51
N ALA A 270 5.89 -7.08 -7.65
CA ALA A 270 6.31 -7.52 -8.97
C ALA A 270 7.60 -6.78 -9.41
N PRO A 271 8.42 -7.40 -10.29
CA PRO A 271 9.66 -6.82 -10.80
C PRO A 271 9.43 -5.80 -11.93
N PHE A 272 10.40 -4.91 -12.10
CA PHE A 272 10.41 -3.84 -13.09
C PHE A 272 11.81 -3.75 -13.72
N LYS A 273 11.91 -3.32 -14.97
CA LYS A 273 13.19 -3.03 -15.62
C LYS A 273 13.68 -1.65 -15.23
N LEU A 274 14.94 -1.53 -14.84
CA LEU A 274 15.62 -0.27 -14.62
C LEU A 274 17.01 -0.35 -15.27
N GLY A 275 17.14 0.24 -16.46
CA GLY A 275 18.34 0.06 -17.29
C GLY A 275 18.51 -1.41 -17.67
N ASP A 276 19.67 -1.97 -17.37
CA ASP A 276 19.98 -3.38 -17.67
C ASP A 276 19.47 -4.38 -16.62
N TYR A 277 18.84 -3.90 -15.53
CA TYR A 277 18.52 -4.72 -14.36
C TYR A 277 17.01 -4.93 -14.20
N ALA A 278 16.64 -6.12 -13.77
CA ALA A 278 15.33 -6.37 -13.15
C ALA A 278 15.43 -6.00 -11.66
N VAL A 279 14.50 -5.18 -11.18
CA VAL A 279 14.46 -4.68 -9.81
C VAL A 279 13.08 -4.81 -9.19
N LYS A 280 13.01 -5.05 -7.88
CA LYS A 280 11.84 -4.74 -7.05
C LYS A 280 12.05 -3.39 -6.37
N MET A 281 10.97 -2.68 -6.08
CA MET A 281 11.01 -1.39 -5.38
C MET A 281 10.38 -1.49 -4.00
N ARG A 282 10.90 -0.70 -3.06
CA ARG A 282 10.19 -0.34 -1.82
C ARG A 282 10.25 1.16 -1.56
N LEU A 283 9.26 1.67 -0.87
CA LEU A 283 9.19 3.02 -0.34
C LEU A 283 9.21 2.91 1.19
N ALA A 284 10.39 3.09 1.77
CA ALA A 284 10.62 2.93 3.20
C ALA A 284 10.52 4.28 3.92
N PRO A 285 9.88 4.37 5.09
CA PRO A 285 9.74 5.63 5.79
C PRO A 285 11.07 6.09 6.40
N VAL A 286 11.27 7.41 6.53
CA VAL A 286 12.52 8.00 7.03
C VAL A 286 12.22 8.86 8.25
N GLY A 287 12.91 8.59 9.36
CA GLY A 287 12.80 9.39 10.60
C GLY A 287 11.46 9.22 11.32
N VAL A 288 10.94 8.00 11.40
CA VAL A 288 9.69 7.70 12.12
C VAL A 288 9.98 7.57 13.61
N GLU A 289 9.49 8.52 14.40
CA GLU A 289 9.61 8.47 15.87
C GLU A 289 8.43 7.75 16.52
N ASN A 290 7.20 8.04 16.07
CA ASN A 290 5.98 7.38 16.54
C ASN A 290 5.29 6.63 15.38
N PRO A 291 5.21 5.28 15.42
CA PRO A 291 4.53 4.52 14.37
C PRO A 291 3.00 4.52 14.47
N GLY A 292 2.42 4.77 15.66
CA GLY A 292 0.97 4.74 15.88
C GLY A 292 0.23 5.95 15.32
N LEU A 293 -1.09 5.85 15.18
CA LEU A 293 -1.93 6.98 14.76
C LEU A 293 -1.92 8.11 15.80
N VAL A 294 -1.91 9.35 15.30
CA VAL A 294 -2.24 10.55 16.08
C VAL A 294 -3.57 11.14 15.61
N GLY A 295 -4.26 11.87 16.49
CA GLY A 295 -5.56 12.50 16.22
C GLY A 295 -6.75 11.81 16.90
N GLN A 296 -7.96 12.16 16.46
CA GLN A 296 -9.21 11.78 17.14
C GLN A 296 -9.75 10.40 16.74
N GLY A 297 -9.14 9.75 15.73
CA GLY A 297 -9.58 8.47 15.20
C GLY A 297 -10.81 8.57 14.29
N GLY A 298 -11.60 7.50 14.24
CA GLY A 298 -12.81 7.41 13.44
C GLY A 298 -12.56 7.07 11.97
N SER A 299 -13.58 7.33 11.14
CA SER A 299 -13.56 6.87 9.75
C SER A 299 -12.37 7.40 8.96
N ASP A 300 -11.87 8.61 9.24
CA ASP A 300 -10.78 9.26 8.49
C ASP A 300 -9.46 9.34 9.30
N ALA A 301 -9.25 8.42 10.26
CA ALA A 301 -8.11 8.46 11.16
C ALA A 301 -6.75 8.57 10.45
N LEU A 302 -6.56 7.91 9.30
CA LEU A 302 -5.31 7.99 8.54
C LEU A 302 -5.14 9.36 7.85
N THR A 303 -6.24 10.01 7.47
CA THR A 303 -6.20 11.39 6.93
C THR A 303 -5.73 12.37 8.01
N GLN A 304 -6.33 12.27 9.20
CA GLN A 304 -6.04 13.15 10.34
C GLN A 304 -4.58 13.01 10.77
N ASP A 305 -4.12 11.77 10.99
CA ASP A 305 -2.73 11.45 11.36
C ASP A 305 -1.73 12.07 10.39
N PHE A 306 -1.96 11.93 9.08
CA PHE A 306 -1.04 12.45 8.06
C PHE A 306 -1.03 13.99 8.04
N VAL A 307 -2.18 14.63 8.21
CA VAL A 307 -2.30 16.09 8.28
C VAL A 307 -1.58 16.63 9.50
N GLU A 308 -1.80 16.04 10.68
CA GLU A 308 -1.16 16.44 11.94
C GLU A 308 0.36 16.33 11.86
N ARG A 309 0.89 15.21 11.34
CA ARG A 309 2.34 15.03 11.16
C ARG A 309 2.94 16.08 10.24
N ARG A 310 2.25 16.42 9.14
CA ARG A 310 2.70 17.48 8.22
C ARG A 310 2.64 18.88 8.82
N GLN A 311 1.85 19.13 9.87
CA GLN A 311 1.90 20.40 10.59
C GLN A 311 3.17 20.52 11.45
N GLN A 312 3.63 19.40 12.01
CA GLN A 312 4.85 19.34 12.83
C GLN A 312 6.12 19.43 12.01
N GLY A 313 6.18 18.74 10.87
CA GLY A 313 7.38 18.70 10.03
C GLY A 313 7.16 18.05 8.67
N PRO A 314 8.21 17.99 7.85
CA PRO A 314 8.18 17.24 6.61
C PRO A 314 8.11 15.73 6.86
N VAL A 315 7.25 15.02 6.12
CA VAL A 315 7.22 13.56 6.08
C VAL A 315 8.09 13.10 4.90
N ARG A 316 8.90 12.05 5.10
CA ARG A 316 9.84 11.55 4.09
C ARG A 316 9.80 10.05 3.96
N PHE A 317 9.98 9.58 2.73
CA PHE A 317 10.20 8.19 2.42
C PHE A 317 11.38 8.06 1.44
N ALA A 318 12.18 7.01 1.59
CA ALA A 318 13.22 6.62 0.64
C ALA A 318 12.65 5.62 -0.37
N LEU A 319 12.69 5.97 -1.66
CA LEU A 319 12.47 5.00 -2.73
C LEU A 319 13.76 4.20 -2.90
N GLN A 320 13.67 2.90 -2.73
CA GLN A 320 14.79 1.97 -2.81
C GLN A 320 14.51 0.87 -3.82
N VAL A 321 15.57 0.34 -4.41
CA VAL A 321 15.53 -0.79 -5.36
C VAL A 321 16.43 -1.91 -4.86
N GLN A 322 16.05 -3.14 -5.16
CA GLN A 322 16.92 -4.32 -5.04
C GLN A 322 16.89 -5.08 -6.35
N GLY A 323 18.03 -5.58 -6.80
CA GLY A 323 18.18 -6.20 -8.11
C GLY A 323 18.13 -7.71 -8.11
N PHE A 324 17.81 -8.25 -9.28
CA PHE A 324 17.89 -9.67 -9.59
C PHE A 324 19.35 -10.15 -9.56
N LYS A 325 19.59 -11.34 -9.00
CA LYS A 325 20.88 -12.04 -8.96
C LYS A 325 20.80 -13.34 -9.77
N ASP A 326 19.86 -14.20 -9.40
CA ASP A 326 19.54 -15.45 -10.08
C ASP A 326 18.14 -15.93 -9.65
N GLN A 327 17.65 -17.03 -10.23
CA GLN A 327 16.30 -17.55 -9.93
C GLN A 327 16.18 -18.17 -8.52
N GLU A 328 17.28 -18.61 -7.92
CA GLU A 328 17.28 -19.23 -6.58
C GLU A 328 17.13 -18.16 -5.49
N HIS A 329 17.87 -17.05 -5.61
CA HIS A 329 17.91 -15.99 -4.60
C HIS A 329 16.90 -14.86 -4.86
N THR A 330 16.50 -14.66 -6.12
CA THR A 330 15.62 -13.57 -6.54
C THR A 330 14.64 -14.05 -7.60
N SER A 331 13.79 -15.01 -7.23
CA SER A 331 12.86 -15.65 -8.18
C SER A 331 12.01 -14.64 -8.95
N MET A 332 12.04 -14.73 -10.29
CA MET A 332 11.15 -13.99 -11.18
C MET A 332 9.81 -14.71 -11.37
N THR A 333 9.74 -15.99 -11.02
CA THR A 333 8.59 -16.88 -11.27
C THR A 333 7.71 -17.15 -10.04
N ASP A 334 8.27 -17.05 -8.83
CA ASP A 334 7.53 -17.16 -7.57
C ASP A 334 7.58 -15.84 -6.81
N HIS A 335 6.53 -15.04 -6.97
CA HIS A 335 6.39 -13.74 -6.31
C HIS A 335 6.12 -13.83 -4.81
N ARG A 336 5.91 -15.01 -4.24
CA ARG A 336 5.83 -15.25 -2.78
C ARG A 336 7.22 -15.37 -2.16
N SER A 337 8.26 -15.53 -2.97
CA SER A 337 9.63 -15.64 -2.48
C SER A 337 10.21 -14.26 -2.20
N GLU A 338 10.84 -14.15 -1.02
CA GLU A 338 11.67 -13.01 -0.67
C GLU A 338 12.88 -12.93 -1.62
N TRP A 339 13.21 -11.72 -2.07
CA TRP A 339 14.38 -11.48 -2.88
C TRP A 339 15.57 -11.14 -1.99
N GLN A 340 16.61 -11.97 -2.04
CA GLN A 340 17.79 -11.85 -1.18
C GLN A 340 18.85 -10.95 -1.83
N SER A 341 18.54 -9.66 -1.97
CA SER A 341 19.48 -8.63 -2.43
C SER A 341 19.38 -7.38 -1.55
N PRO A 342 20.49 -6.71 -1.22
CA PRO A 342 20.43 -5.44 -0.50
C PRO A 342 19.67 -4.35 -1.27
N TRP A 343 19.08 -3.44 -0.51
CA TRP A 343 18.31 -2.29 -1.01
C TRP A 343 19.21 -1.06 -1.20
N ILE A 344 19.12 -0.44 -2.37
CA ILE A 344 19.82 0.81 -2.72
C ILE A 344 18.82 1.96 -2.85
N THR A 345 19.10 3.08 -2.18
CA THR A 345 18.26 4.28 -2.26
C THR A 345 18.46 5.00 -3.60
N VAL A 346 17.36 5.18 -4.34
CA VAL A 346 17.31 5.91 -5.61
C VAL A 346 16.99 7.39 -5.38
N GLY A 347 16.14 7.67 -4.40
CA GLY A 347 15.71 9.03 -4.09
C GLY A 347 14.76 9.07 -2.91
N GLN A 348 14.22 10.25 -2.63
CA GLN A 348 13.28 10.46 -1.54
C GLN A 348 11.99 11.15 -2.01
N LEU A 349 10.85 10.58 -1.62
CA LEU A 349 9.56 11.24 -1.70
C LEU A 349 9.38 12.09 -0.43
N VAL A 350 9.24 13.40 -0.62
CA VAL A 350 9.16 14.40 0.44
C VAL A 350 7.80 15.07 0.40
N PHE A 351 7.10 15.05 1.52
CA PHE A 351 5.90 15.83 1.77
C PHE A 351 6.30 17.03 2.63
N PRO A 352 6.37 18.25 2.08
CA PRO A 352 6.78 19.42 2.83
C PRO A 352 5.86 19.68 4.03
N ARG A 353 6.40 20.33 5.07
CA ARG A 353 5.59 20.82 6.20
C ARG A 353 4.47 21.73 5.68
N GLN A 354 3.26 21.57 6.19
CA GLN A 354 2.08 22.36 5.81
C GLN A 354 1.36 22.87 7.07
N PRO A 355 1.72 24.07 7.57
CA PRO A 355 1.28 24.56 8.89
C PRO A 355 -0.19 25.02 8.96
N ARG A 356 -0.94 25.01 7.84
CA ARG A 356 -2.33 25.52 7.77
C ARG A 356 -3.30 24.62 6.99
N ALA A 357 -2.96 23.35 6.78
CA ALA A 357 -3.93 22.43 6.18
C ALA A 357 -4.98 22.04 7.22
N SER A 358 -6.24 22.38 6.96
CA SER A 358 -7.35 21.73 7.65
C SER A 358 -7.58 20.35 7.05
N GLU A 359 -8.12 19.42 7.85
CA GLU A 359 -8.55 18.11 7.35
C GLU A 359 -9.54 18.23 6.19
N ALA A 360 -10.45 19.22 6.24
CA ALA A 360 -11.41 19.46 5.16
C ALA A 360 -10.72 19.80 3.84
N ALA A 361 -9.67 20.63 3.86
CA ALA A 361 -8.88 20.92 2.68
C ALA A 361 -8.14 19.66 2.17
N ALA A 362 -7.56 18.86 3.08
CA ALA A 362 -6.91 17.61 2.71
C ALA A 362 -7.90 16.61 2.08
N ARG A 363 -9.12 16.51 2.59
CA ARG A 363 -10.20 15.70 2.00
C ARG A 363 -10.60 16.17 0.61
N SER A 364 -10.74 17.49 0.40
CA SER A 364 -11.08 18.05 -0.92
C SER A 364 -10.02 17.67 -1.96
N VAL A 365 -8.75 17.91 -1.64
CA VAL A 365 -7.62 17.53 -2.52
C VAL A 365 -7.59 16.02 -2.74
N SER A 366 -7.85 15.23 -1.70
CA SER A 366 -7.91 13.77 -1.81
C SER A 366 -9.02 13.29 -2.73
N SER A 367 -10.19 13.93 -2.67
CA SER A 367 -11.32 13.66 -3.55
C SER A 367 -11.02 14.07 -5.00
N GLU A 368 -10.43 15.24 -5.22
CA GLU A 368 -10.05 15.74 -6.55
C GLU A 368 -9.01 14.82 -7.21
N VAL A 369 -7.92 14.50 -6.51
CA VAL A 369 -6.90 13.56 -7.02
C VAL A 369 -7.52 12.18 -7.25
N SER A 370 -8.34 11.69 -6.33
CA SER A 370 -8.98 10.37 -6.45
C SER A 370 -10.04 10.30 -7.55
N SER A 371 -10.65 11.41 -7.93
CA SER A 371 -11.65 11.48 -9.00
C SER A 371 -11.01 11.74 -10.36
N ALA A 372 -9.95 12.55 -10.43
CA ALA A 372 -9.34 12.97 -11.68
C ALA A 372 -8.26 12.02 -12.22
N LEU A 373 -7.53 11.30 -11.35
CA LEU A 373 -6.34 10.56 -11.77
C LEU A 373 -6.50 9.04 -11.71
N ALA A 374 -6.00 8.40 -12.77
CA ALA A 374 -5.66 6.98 -12.80
C ALA A 374 -4.12 6.86 -12.69
N PHE A 375 -3.66 6.29 -11.58
CA PHE A 375 -2.27 5.87 -11.43
C PHE A 375 -2.13 4.47 -12.01
N THR A 376 -1.12 4.26 -12.86
CA THR A 376 -0.85 2.94 -13.44
C THR A 376 0.65 2.76 -13.65
N PRO A 377 1.26 1.60 -13.34
CA PRO A 377 2.69 1.38 -13.58
C PRO A 377 3.08 1.42 -15.07
N PHE A 378 2.11 1.61 -15.97
CA PHE A 378 2.30 1.73 -17.42
C PHE A 378 2.36 3.18 -17.92
N ASN A 379 2.14 4.18 -17.05
CA ASN A 379 2.50 5.56 -17.35
C ASN A 379 4.00 5.72 -17.06
N GLN A 380 4.81 5.60 -18.10
CA GLN A 380 6.27 5.54 -18.00
C GLN A 380 6.92 6.77 -18.61
N TRP A 381 8.08 7.08 -18.06
CA TRP A 381 8.94 8.11 -18.60
C TRP A 381 9.64 7.56 -19.85
N ASP A 382 9.33 8.13 -21.02
CA ASP A 382 10.02 7.76 -22.26
C ASP A 382 11.46 8.31 -22.20
N GLY A 383 12.47 7.45 -22.20
CA GLY A 383 13.88 7.87 -22.21
C GLY A 383 14.56 7.55 -23.54
N GLU A 384 15.74 8.14 -23.80
CA GLU A 384 16.62 7.75 -24.93
C GLU A 384 17.00 6.25 -24.88
N ASN A 385 16.89 5.61 -23.71
CA ASN A 385 17.09 4.17 -23.49
C ASN A 385 15.77 3.38 -23.28
N GLY A 386 14.61 4.01 -23.49
CA GLY A 386 13.30 3.38 -23.73
C GLY A 386 12.56 2.66 -22.60
N GLU A 387 13.19 2.27 -21.49
CA GLU A 387 12.54 1.33 -20.54
C GLU A 387 12.81 1.64 -19.05
N VAL A 388 12.45 2.85 -18.60
CA VAL A 388 12.47 3.19 -17.17
C VAL A 388 11.28 2.56 -16.46
N LEU A 389 11.55 1.74 -15.45
CA LEU A 389 10.52 1.06 -14.66
C LEU A 389 9.46 0.40 -15.55
N LYS A 390 9.91 -0.27 -16.63
CA LYS A 390 9.02 -1.11 -17.44
C LYS A 390 8.57 -2.29 -16.57
N PRO A 391 7.27 -2.49 -16.32
CA PRO A 391 6.77 -3.62 -15.54
C PRO A 391 7.14 -4.95 -16.21
N LEU A 392 7.71 -5.89 -15.45
CA LEU A 392 8.15 -7.21 -15.93
C LEU A 392 7.28 -8.35 -15.37
N GLY A 393 7.22 -9.47 -16.09
CA GLY A 393 6.55 -10.68 -15.63
C GLY A 393 5.02 -10.65 -15.73
N GLU A 394 4.42 -11.83 -15.53
CA GLU A 394 3.01 -12.05 -15.82
C GLU A 394 2.04 -11.31 -14.88
N LEU A 395 2.41 -11.08 -13.61
CA LEU A 395 1.58 -10.26 -12.71
C LEU A 395 1.42 -8.84 -13.23
N ASN A 396 2.49 -8.26 -13.77
CA ASN A 396 2.38 -6.94 -14.38
C ASN A 396 1.60 -7.00 -15.69
N ALA A 397 1.76 -8.05 -16.50
CA ALA A 397 0.94 -8.24 -17.70
C ALA A 397 -0.57 -8.26 -17.38
N LEU A 398 -1.00 -8.98 -16.33
CA LEU A 398 -2.38 -8.92 -15.81
C LEU A 398 -2.79 -7.50 -15.42
N ARG A 399 -1.94 -6.83 -14.62
CA ARG A 399 -2.21 -5.48 -14.11
C ARG A 399 -2.44 -4.48 -15.24
N ARG A 400 -1.77 -4.60 -16.38
CA ARG A 400 -1.92 -3.66 -17.50
C ARG A 400 -3.37 -3.49 -17.90
N ASP A 401 -4.05 -4.59 -18.14
CA ASP A 401 -5.39 -4.60 -18.70
C ASP A 401 -6.43 -4.36 -17.57
N VAL A 402 -6.19 -4.90 -16.36
CA VAL A 402 -7.02 -4.61 -15.18
C VAL A 402 -7.02 -3.11 -14.81
N TYR A 403 -5.86 -2.44 -14.81
CA TYR A 403 -5.78 -1.00 -14.53
C TYR A 403 -6.49 -0.18 -15.60
N ARG A 404 -6.32 -0.55 -16.88
CA ARG A 404 -6.98 0.13 -18.01
C ARG A 404 -8.48 0.03 -17.89
N GLU A 405 -9.02 -1.16 -17.66
CA GLU A 405 -10.46 -1.38 -17.57
C GLU A 405 -11.06 -0.76 -16.30
N SER A 406 -10.37 -0.86 -15.15
CA SER A 406 -10.85 -0.21 -13.93
C SER A 406 -10.94 1.31 -14.11
N ALA A 407 -9.96 1.93 -14.80
CA ALA A 407 -9.97 3.34 -15.13
C ALA A 407 -11.10 3.71 -16.11
N ARG A 408 -11.38 2.87 -17.12
CA ARG A 408 -12.50 3.05 -18.07
C ARG A 408 -13.85 3.02 -17.36
N GLU A 409 -14.13 1.99 -16.56
CA GLU A 409 -15.39 1.87 -15.79
C GLU A 409 -15.53 3.01 -14.77
N SER A 410 -14.41 3.52 -14.28
CA SER A 410 -14.31 4.66 -13.37
C SER A 410 -14.47 6.04 -14.05
N GLY A 411 -14.55 6.13 -15.38
CA GLY A 411 -14.56 7.40 -16.12
C GLY A 411 -13.24 8.18 -16.08
N ARG A 412 -12.12 7.51 -15.77
CA ARG A 412 -10.77 8.10 -15.58
C ARG A 412 -9.80 7.79 -16.72
N ALA A 413 -10.26 7.10 -17.77
CA ALA A 413 -9.46 6.81 -18.96
C ALA A 413 -9.56 7.96 -19.98
N GLY A 414 -8.58 8.86 -20.01
CA GLY A 414 -8.47 9.94 -21.01
C GLY A 414 -8.47 11.37 -20.42
N PRO A 415 -8.27 12.41 -21.25
CA PRO A 415 -8.29 13.79 -20.79
C PRO A 415 -9.71 14.16 -20.33
N ALA A 416 -9.93 14.11 -19.02
CA ALA A 416 -11.08 14.64 -18.29
C ALA A 416 -12.42 14.60 -19.06
N THR A 417 -12.88 13.42 -19.48
CA THR A 417 -14.28 13.28 -19.90
C THR A 417 -15.16 13.36 -18.66
N ARG A 418 -15.73 14.54 -18.42
CA ARG A 418 -16.83 14.75 -17.48
C ARG A 418 -18.03 13.94 -17.99
N GLY A 419 -18.41 12.89 -17.28
CA GLY A 419 -19.64 12.16 -17.55
C GLY A 419 -19.73 10.86 -16.77
N CYS A 420 -20.76 10.72 -15.94
CA CYS A 420 -21.05 9.50 -15.20
C CYS A 420 -21.74 8.51 -16.17
N PRO A 421 -21.15 7.34 -16.49
CA PRO A 421 -21.74 6.42 -17.48
C PRO A 421 -23.01 5.71 -16.99
N PHE A 422 -23.40 5.86 -15.71
CA PHE A 422 -24.54 5.18 -15.09
C PHE A 422 -25.79 6.07 -14.91
N LEU A 423 -25.89 7.22 -15.57
CA LEU A 423 -27.08 8.09 -15.55
C LEU A 423 -28.00 7.95 -16.78
N HIS A 424 -27.76 6.96 -17.64
CA HIS A 424 -28.67 6.62 -18.74
C HIS A 424 -29.00 5.13 -18.72
N GLY A 425 -30.16 4.80 -18.14
CA GLY A 425 -30.72 3.47 -18.04
C GLY A 425 -31.82 3.42 -17.00
#